data_AF-A0A8D9S3B1-F1
#
_entry.id   AF-A0A8D9S3B1-F1
#
_cell.length_a   1.000
_cell.length_b   1.000
_cell.length_c   1.000
_cell.angle_alpha   90.00
_cell.angle_beta   90.00
_cell.angle_gamma   90.00
#
_symmetry.space_group_name_H-M   'P 1'
#
loop_
_entity.id
_entity.type
_entity.pdbx_description
1 polymer ?
#
loop_
_entity_poly.entity_id
_entity_poly.type
_entity_poly.pdbx_seq_one_letter_code
_entity_poly.pdbx_strand_id
1 'polypeptide(L)'
;MLGERVMEYQTNQVVNVRQELFLKCFSKVNAMGNAKQLPINVINSDHCIVGMYYPINAYDKLDKKIDELTKEIKRLKSYRYDMNKGDI
;
A
#
# COMPACT_ATOMS: atom_id res chain seq x y z
N MET A 1 -0.43 -3.12 24.04
CA MET A 1 -0.42 -1.64 23.99
C MET A 1 -0.84 -1.17 22.59
N LEU A 2 -1.41 0.03 22.43
CA LEU A 2 -1.87 0.54 21.12
C LEU A 2 -0.71 0.62 20.10
N GLY A 3 0.50 0.94 20.57
CA GLY A 3 1.71 1.04 19.75
C GLY A 3 2.20 -0.29 19.17
N GLU A 4 2.04 -1.41 19.87
CA GLU A 4 2.42 -2.74 19.37
C GLU A 4 1.52 -3.16 18.21
N ARG A 5 0.20 -2.91 18.31
CA ARG A 5 -0.75 -3.23 17.24
C ARG A 5 -0.54 -2.37 15.98
N VAL A 6 -0.12 -1.11 16.13
CA VAL A 6 0.20 -0.24 14.99
C VAL A 6 1.46 -0.73 14.26
N MET A 7 2.50 -1.12 15.02
CA MET A 7 3.72 -1.70 14.45
C MET A 7 3.45 -3.04 13.75
N GLU A 8 2.61 -3.89 14.35
CA GLU A 8 2.19 -5.19 13.80
C GLU A 8 1.32 -5.02 12.54
N TYR A 9 0.43 -4.02 12.52
CA TYR A 9 -0.34 -3.69 11.33
C TYR A 9 0.56 -3.19 10.19
N GLN A 10 1.53 -2.32 10.48
CA GLN A 10 2.47 -1.81 9.49
C GLN A 10 3.42 -2.89 8.96
N THR A 11 3.92 -3.78 9.81
CA THR A 11 4.78 -4.90 9.39
C THR A 11 4.05 -5.95 8.56
N ASN A 12 2.74 -6.08 8.71
CA ASN A 12 1.92 -6.98 7.88
C ASN A 12 1.53 -6.40 6.51
N GLN A 13 1.80 -5.12 6.23
CA GLN A 13 1.44 -4.45 4.97
C GLN A 13 2.61 -4.30 3.99
N VAL A 14 3.81 -4.76 4.34
CA VAL A 14 5.02 -4.55 3.53
C VAL A 14 6.03 -5.68 3.76
N VAL A 15 6.84 -5.98 2.75
CA VAL A 15 7.95 -6.92 2.88
C VAL A 15 9.26 -6.16 3.01
N ASN A 16 9.98 -6.35 4.12
CA ASN A 16 11.30 -5.75 4.29
C ASN A 16 12.38 -6.67 3.70
N VAL A 17 13.22 -6.14 2.81
CA VAL A 17 14.32 -6.87 2.15
C VAL A 17 15.60 -6.05 2.25
N ARG A 18 16.70 -6.69 2.63
CA ARG A 18 18.02 -6.02 2.65
C ARG A 18 18.41 -5.55 1.26
N GLN A 19 19.02 -4.38 1.17
CA GLN A 19 19.47 -3.77 -0.08
C GLN A 19 20.33 -4.72 -0.93
N GLU A 20 21.27 -5.41 -0.32
CA GLU A 20 22.11 -6.40 -1.00
C GLU A 20 21.32 -7.55 -1.62
N LEU A 21 20.27 -8.03 -0.94
CA LEU A 21 19.41 -9.12 -1.41
C LEU A 21 18.45 -8.63 -2.48
N PHE A 22 17.91 -7.42 -2.33
CA PHE A 22 17.07 -6.79 -3.34
C PHE A 22 17.81 -6.66 -4.68
N LEU A 23 19.06 -6.16 -4.64
CA LEU A 23 19.88 -5.98 -5.84
C LEU A 23 20.32 -7.31 -6.46
N LYS A 24 20.76 -8.28 -5.65
CA LYS A 24 21.24 -9.59 -6.16
C LYS A 24 20.11 -10.51 -6.65
N CYS A 25 18.95 -10.44 -6.01
CA CYS A 25 17.86 -11.40 -6.20
C CYS A 25 16.55 -10.74 -6.65
N PHE A 26 16.63 -9.62 -7.37
CA PHE A 26 15.46 -8.80 -7.74
C PHE A 26 14.30 -9.62 -8.31
N SER A 27 14.56 -10.54 -9.25
CA SER A 27 13.50 -11.36 -9.86
C SER A 27 12.71 -12.18 -8.82
N LYS A 28 13.39 -12.81 -7.86
CA LYS A 28 12.75 -13.59 -6.78
C LYS A 28 12.02 -12.68 -5.80
N VAL A 29 12.60 -11.53 -5.49
CA VAL A 29 12.02 -10.54 -4.59
C VAL A 29 10.74 -9.93 -5.20
N ASN A 30 10.77 -9.61 -6.50
CA ASN A 30 9.61 -9.16 -7.26
C ASN A 30 8.52 -10.24 -7.32
N ALA A 31 8.87 -11.50 -7.60
CA ALA A 31 7.91 -12.61 -7.61
C ALA A 31 7.23 -12.81 -6.24
N MET A 32 8.00 -12.74 -5.15
CA MET A 32 7.47 -12.79 -3.79
C MET A 32 6.53 -11.61 -3.51
N GLY A 33 6.91 -10.39 -3.89
CA GLY A 33 6.07 -9.20 -3.72
C GLY A 33 4.77 -9.29 -4.52
N ASN A 34 4.82 -9.79 -5.76
CA ASN A 34 3.65 -10.03 -6.59
C ASN A 34 2.71 -11.10 -6.00
N ALA A 35 3.27 -12.18 -5.45
CA ALA A 35 2.49 -13.24 -4.81
C ALA A 35 1.78 -12.76 -3.55
N LYS A 36 2.45 -11.93 -2.74
CA LYS A 36 1.87 -11.32 -1.55
C LYS A 36 0.96 -10.12 -1.86
N GLN A 37 1.08 -9.54 -3.05
CA GLN A 37 0.45 -8.27 -3.42
C GLN A 37 0.77 -7.17 -2.40
N LEU A 38 2.01 -7.15 -1.92
CA LEU A 38 2.50 -6.17 -0.96
C LEU A 38 3.70 -5.41 -1.54
N PRO A 39 3.86 -4.13 -1.17
CA PRO A 39 5.08 -3.39 -1.45
C PRO A 39 6.30 -4.02 -0.76
N ILE A 40 7.48 -3.65 -1.25
CA ILE A 40 8.78 -4.10 -0.73
C ILE A 40 9.56 -2.88 -0.25
N ASN A 41 9.88 -2.85 1.04
CA ASN A 41 10.85 -1.90 1.58
C ASN A 41 12.25 -2.46 1.39
N VAL A 42 13.12 -1.64 0.82
CA VAL A 42 14.55 -1.91 0.74
C VAL A 42 15.21 -1.29 1.97
N ILE A 43 15.82 -2.12 2.82
CA ILE A 43 16.45 -1.67 4.06
C ILE A 43 17.98 -1.81 3.99
N ASN A 44 18.70 -0.87 4.59
CA ASN A 44 20.16 -0.95 4.73
C ASN A 44 20.57 -1.82 5.94
N SER A 45 21.87 -1.88 6.24
CA SER A 45 22.44 -2.62 7.39
C SER A 45 21.92 -2.12 8.74
N ASP A 46 21.56 -0.84 8.82
CA ASP A 46 21.08 -0.18 10.04
C ASP A 46 19.56 -0.30 10.19
N HIS A 47 18.91 -1.15 9.40
CA HIS A 47 17.46 -1.34 9.34
C HIS A 47 16.67 -0.09 8.91
N CYS A 48 17.33 0.93 8.36
CA CYS A 48 16.68 2.09 7.79
C CYS A 48 16.13 1.78 6.40
N ILE A 49 14.93 2.25 6.10
CA ILE A 49 14.34 2.17 4.77
C ILE A 49 15.08 3.14 3.85
N VAL A 50 15.68 2.61 2.79
CA VAL A 50 16.41 3.39 1.76
C VAL A 50 15.70 3.40 0.41
N GLY A 51 14.61 2.65 0.27
CA GLY A 51 13.77 2.68 -0.92
C GLY A 51 12.51 1.84 -0.75
N MET A 52 11.52 2.09 -1.63
CA MET A 52 10.31 1.29 -1.73
C MET A 52 10.12 0.84 -3.18
N TYR A 53 9.78 -0.43 -3.36
CA TYR A 53 9.47 -1.03 -4.65
C TYR A 53 8.05 -1.57 -4.64
N TYR A 54 7.29 -1.26 -5.68
CA TYR A 54 5.93 -1.76 -5.88
C TYR A 54 5.93 -2.79 -7.02
N PRO A 55 5.75 -4.08 -6.70
CA PRO A 55 5.45 -5.09 -7.71
C PRO A 55 4.15 -4.73 -8.44
N ILE A 56 4.05 -5.08 -9.73
CA ILE A 56 2.90 -4.74 -10.60
C ILE A 56 1.57 -5.11 -9.95
N ASN A 57 1.45 -6.31 -9.37
CA ASN A 57 0.19 -6.75 -8.76
C ASN A 57 -0.16 -5.96 -7.48
N ALA A 58 0.86 -5.47 -6.75
CA ALA A 58 0.65 -4.63 -5.58
C ALA A 58 0.20 -3.21 -5.99
N TYR A 59 0.74 -2.70 -7.11
CA TYR A 59 0.31 -1.45 -7.70
C TYR A 59 -1.13 -1.50 -8.19
N ASP A 60 -1.51 -2.54 -8.95
CA ASP A 60 -2.88 -2.70 -9.46
C ASP A 60 -3.93 -2.77 -8.34
N LYS A 61 -3.58 -3.41 -7.22
CA LYS A 61 -4.44 -3.46 -6.03
C LYS A 61 -4.60 -2.09 -5.39
N LEU A 62 -3.52 -1.31 -5.32
CA LEU A 62 -3.56 0.05 -4.79
C LEU A 62 -4.41 0.95 -5.68
N ASP A 63 -4.22 0.87 -6.99
CA ASP A 63 -4.93 1.69 -7.97
C ASP A 63 -6.44 1.43 -7.93
N LYS A 64 -6.87 0.17 -7.91
CA LYS A 64 -8.28 -0.21 -7.72
C LYS A 64 -8.89 0.38 -6.45
N LYS A 65 -8.13 0.36 -5.35
CA LYS A 65 -8.60 0.90 -4.07
C LYS A 65 -8.74 2.43 -4.12
N ILE A 66 -7.82 3.12 -4.80
CA ILE A 66 -7.91 4.57 -5.03
C ILE A 66 -9.14 4.90 -5.88
N ASP A 67 -9.41 4.11 -6.91
CA ASP A 67 -10.57 4.27 -7.77
C ASP A 67 -11.89 4.09 -7.02
N GLU A 68 -12.00 3.06 -6.18
CA GLU A 68 -13.16 2.82 -5.31
C GLU A 68 -13.39 3.99 -4.34
N LEU A 69 -12.32 4.45 -3.67
CA LEU A 69 -12.41 5.59 -2.75
C LEU A 69 -12.80 6.88 -3.48
N THR A 70 -12.26 7.12 -4.67
CA THR A 70 -12.61 8.26 -5.51
C THR A 70 -14.10 8.22 -5.90
N LYS A 71 -14.62 7.06 -6.28
CA LYS A 71 -16.04 6.87 -6.58
C LYS A 71 -16.91 7.14 -5.37
N GLU A 72 -16.52 6.65 -4.19
CA GLU A 72 -17.28 6.86 -2.97
C GLU A 72 -17.28 8.34 -2.54
N ILE A 73 -16.14 9.03 -2.64
CA ILE A 73 -16.07 10.48 -2.40
C ILE A 73 -16.99 11.25 -3.35
N LYS A 74 -17.03 10.89 -4.64
CA LYS A 74 -17.94 11.51 -5.62
C LYS A 74 -19.40 11.27 -5.25
N ARG A 75 -19.76 10.04 -4.88
CA ARG A 75 -21.10 9.68 -4.40
C ARG A 75 -21.50 10.54 -3.21
N LEU A 76 -20.69 10.56 -2.15
CA LEU A 76 -20.95 11.33 -0.94
C LEU A 76 -21.06 12.85 -1.19
N LYS A 77 -20.26 13.40 -2.12
CA LYS A 77 -20.38 14.80 -2.54
C LYS A 77 -21.70 15.08 -3.24
N SER A 78 -22.18 14.17 -4.09
CA SER A 78 -23.51 14.28 -4.71
C SER A 78 -24.62 14.27 -3.66
N TYR A 79 -24.61 13.28 -2.75
CA TYR A 79 -25.59 13.21 -1.66
C TYR A 79 -25.63 14.49 -0.81
N ARG A 80 -24.46 15.07 -0.49
CA ARG A 80 -24.40 16.35 0.24
C ARG A 80 -25.02 17.51 -0.56
N TYR A 81 -24.81 17.53 -1.88
CA TYR A 81 -25.37 18.56 -2.74
C TYR A 81 -26.90 18.47 -2.82
N ASP A 82 -27.43 17.26 -2.93
CA ASP A 82 -28.88 17.00 -3.01
C ASP A 82 -29.59 17.35 -1.68
N MET A 83 -28.99 17.02 -0.52
CA MET A 83 -29.48 17.45 0.79
C MET A 83 -29.48 18.98 0.96
N ASN A 84 -28.48 19.68 0.41
CA ASN A 84 -28.37 21.13 0.54
C ASN A 84 -29.35 21.91 -0.36
N LYS A 85 -29.97 21.25 -1.36
CA LYS A 85 -31.01 21.84 -2.20
C LYS A 85 -32.43 21.66 -1.66
N GLY A 86 -32.61 20.88 -0.59
CA GLY A 86 -33.94 20.60 -0.04
C GLY A 86 -34.78 19.67 -0.91
N ASP A 87 -34.16 18.89 -1.79
CA ASP A 87 -34.86 17.91 -2.66
C ASP A 87 -35.16 16.58 -1.93
N ILE A 88 -35.24 16.60 -0.58
CA ILE A 88 -35.65 15.47 0.27
C ILE A 88 -36.65 15.93 1.31
#